data_AF-A0AB36ZTU4-F1
#
_entry.id   AF-A0AB36ZTU4-F1
#
_cell.length_a   1.000
_cell.length_b   1.000
_cell.length_c   1.000
_cell.angle_alpha   90.00
_cell.angle_beta   90.00
_cell.angle_gamma   90.00
#
_symmetry.space_group_name_H-M   'P 1'
#
loop_
_entity.id
_entity.type
_entity.pdbx_description
1 polymer ?
#
loop_
_entity_poly.entity_id
_entity_poly.type
_entity_poly.pdbx_seq_one_letter_code
_entity_poly.pdbx_strand_id
1 'polypeptide(L)'
;MSLDLLIPFLILIILVIYLIFTRSKFEKEILNSYEHKFEQWKKHNSSNEEKTEHKELVGLVFKTGYKVEIELFEKSVTRQLEKGKFSIKAK
;
A
#
# COMPACT_ATOMS: atom_id res chain seq x y z
N MET A 1 43.09 28.78 -34.52
CA MET A 1 41.75 29.23 -34.97
C MET A 1 41.67 30.72 -34.70
N SER A 2 41.13 31.52 -35.63
CA SER A 2 40.93 32.95 -35.38
C SER A 2 40.08 33.16 -34.13
N LEU A 3 40.33 34.25 -33.40
CA LEU A 3 39.55 34.65 -32.19
C LEU A 3 38.03 34.58 -32.44
N ASP A 4 37.61 34.87 -33.67
CA ASP A 4 36.21 34.82 -34.13
C ASP A 4 35.53 33.46 -33.96
N LEU A 5 36.27 32.34 -34.02
CA LEU A 5 35.70 31.00 -33.85
C LEU A 5 35.80 30.50 -32.40
N LEU A 6 36.72 31.05 -31.61
CA LEU A 6 36.98 30.64 -30.22
C LEU A 6 35.91 31.18 -29.27
N ILE A 7 35.45 32.42 -29.48
CA ILE A 7 34.39 33.04 -28.66
C ILE A 7 33.06 32.25 -28.76
N PRO A 8 32.52 31.94 -29.96
CA PRO A 8 31.31 31.12 -30.08
C PRO A 8 31.47 29.72 -29.48
N PHE A 9 32.65 29.11 -29.64
CA PHE A 9 32.91 27.77 -29.09
C PHE A 9 32.89 27.75 -27.56
N LEU A 10 33.44 28.78 -26.92
CA LEU A 10 33.48 28.90 -25.46
C LEU A 10 32.09 29.18 -24.87
N ILE A 11 31.28 30.01 -25.54
CA ILE A 11 29.87 30.22 -25.19
C ILE A 11 29.12 28.90 -25.26
N LEU A 12 29.35 28.11 -26.31
CA LEU A 12 28.68 26.82 -26.50
C LEU A 12 29.04 25.82 -25.38
N ILE A 13 30.30 25.77 -24.96
CA ILE A 13 30.73 24.95 -23.82
C ILE A 13 30.00 25.36 -22.53
N ILE A 14 29.95 26.67 -22.23
CA ILE A 14 29.26 27.19 -21.04
C ILE A 14 27.78 26.80 -21.07
N LEU A 15 27.15 26.91 -22.24
CA LEU A 15 25.73 26.58 -22.42
C LEU A 15 25.48 25.08 -22.19
N VAL A 16 26.34 24.20 -22.70
CA VAL A 16 26.23 22.76 -22.44
C VAL A 16 26.36 22.44 -20.96
N ILE A 17 27.36 23.02 -20.27
CA ILE A 17 27.54 22.81 -18.82
C ILE A 17 26.31 23.29 -18.05
N TYR A 18 25.78 24.47 -18.40
CA TYR A 18 24.58 25.02 -17.78
C TYR A 18 23.35 24.12 -17.98
N LEU A 19 23.15 23.57 -19.19
CA LEU A 19 22.04 22.68 -19.50
C LEU A 19 22.13 21.36 -18.72
N ILE A 20 23.32 20.77 -18.62
CA ILE A 20 23.54 19.55 -17.84
C ILE A 20 23.21 19.80 -16.37
N PHE A 21 23.74 20.89 -15.80
CA PHE A 21 23.48 21.25 -14.41
C PHE A 21 21.99 21.48 -14.13
N THR A 22 21.32 22.23 -15.01
CA THR A 22 19.90 22.55 -14.89
C THR A 22 19.05 21.29 -14.95
N ARG A 23 19.35 20.37 -15.87
CA ARG A 23 18.67 19.08 -15.97
C ARG A 23 18.83 18.26 -14.69
N SER A 24 20.04 18.11 -14.18
CA SER A 24 20.28 17.35 -12.94
C SER A 24 19.59 17.96 -11.73
N LYS A 25 19.45 19.29 -11.66
CA LYS A 25 18.69 19.96 -10.59
C LYS A 25 17.20 19.67 -10.70
N PHE A 26 16.64 19.77 -11.91
CA PHE A 26 15.22 19.53 -12.18
C PHE A 26 14.81 18.08 -11.87
N GLU A 27 15.61 17.09 -12.27
CA GLU A 27 15.36 15.68 -11.97
C GLU A 27 15.28 15.42 -10.45
N LYS A 28 16.19 16.02 -9.67
CA LYS A 28 16.18 15.91 -8.20
C LYS A 28 14.97 16.61 -7.57
N GLU A 29 14.61 17.77 -8.07
CA GLU A 29 13.46 18.54 -7.56
C GLU A 29 12.14 17.80 -7.78
N ILE A 30 11.98 17.19 -8.96
CA ILE A 30 10.84 16.33 -9.28
C ILE A 30 10.77 15.13 -8.34
N LEU A 31 11.88 14.39 -8.20
CA LEU A 31 11.95 13.23 -7.29
C LEU A 31 11.55 13.62 -5.87
N ASN A 32 12.09 14.73 -5.37
CA ASN A 32 11.75 15.21 -4.03
C ASN A 32 10.27 15.62 -3.91
N SER A 33 9.70 16.23 -4.96
CA SER A 33 8.28 16.58 -4.99
C SER A 33 7.37 15.36 -4.93
N TYR A 34 7.70 14.30 -5.69
CA TYR A 34 6.97 13.04 -5.64
C TYR A 34 7.10 12.35 -4.28
N GLU A 35 8.32 12.28 -3.72
CA GLU A 35 8.55 11.69 -2.40
C GLU A 35 7.75 12.44 -1.32
N HIS A 36 7.80 13.77 -1.34
CA HIS A 36 7.05 14.59 -0.41
C HIS A 36 5.53 14.38 -0.54
N LYS A 37 5.00 14.29 -1.77
CA LYS A 37 3.58 13.97 -2.00
C LYS A 37 3.23 12.57 -1.49
N PHE A 38 4.11 11.59 -1.66
CA PHE A 38 3.91 10.23 -1.19
C PHE A 38 3.91 10.16 0.34
N GLU A 39 4.86 10.83 1.00
CA GLU A 39 4.90 10.93 2.46
C GLU A 39 3.67 11.65 3.02
N GLN A 40 3.21 12.72 2.37
CA GLN A 40 1.95 13.34 2.75
C GLN A 40 0.76 12.40 2.55
N TRP A 41 0.70 11.66 1.45
CA TRP A 41 -0.36 10.67 1.23
C TRP A 41 -0.36 9.62 2.35
N LYS A 42 0.79 9.05 2.74
CA LYS A 42 0.88 8.08 3.86
C LYS A 42 0.35 8.65 5.18
N LYS A 43 0.62 9.91 5.48
CA LYS A 43 0.18 10.56 6.72
C LYS A 43 -1.33 10.80 6.78
N HIS A 44 -1.96 11.05 5.65
CA HIS A 44 -3.40 11.36 5.58
C HIS A 44 -4.24 10.16 5.17
N ASN A 45 -3.63 9.15 4.55
CA ASN A 45 -4.26 7.87 4.29
C ASN A 45 -4.16 7.02 5.56
N SER A 46 -4.99 7.36 6.55
CA SER A 46 -5.26 6.43 7.64
C SER A 46 -5.63 5.10 7.01
N SER A 47 -4.86 4.06 7.33
CA SER A 47 -5.24 2.67 7.16
C SER A 47 -6.43 2.35 8.08
N ASN A 48 -7.52 3.11 7.96
CA ASN A 48 -8.85 2.63 8.22
C ASN A 48 -9.23 1.76 7.02
N GLU A 49 -8.47 0.68 6.79
CA GLU A 49 -9.16 -0.57 6.57
C GLU A 49 -9.93 -0.78 7.86
N GLU A 50 -11.15 -0.23 7.92
CA GLU A 50 -12.15 -0.75 8.83
C GLU A 50 -12.08 -2.26 8.61
N LYS A 51 -11.60 -2.99 9.61
CA LYS A 51 -11.73 -4.44 9.68
C LYS A 51 -13.22 -4.70 9.69
N THR A 52 -13.80 -4.67 8.50
CA THR A 52 -15.13 -5.13 8.24
C THR A 52 -15.06 -6.58 8.68
N GLU A 53 -15.76 -6.90 9.77
CA GLU A 53 -15.82 -8.26 10.26
C GLU A 53 -16.57 -9.06 9.20
N HIS A 54 -15.82 -9.78 8.36
CA HIS A 54 -16.38 -10.63 7.33
C HIS A 54 -16.88 -11.90 8.01
N LYS A 55 -18.05 -12.38 7.57
CA LYS A 55 -18.52 -13.70 8.01
C LYS A 55 -17.62 -14.76 7.42
N GLU A 56 -16.90 -15.46 8.28
CA GLU A 56 -16.03 -16.57 7.91
C GLU A 56 -16.72 -17.91 8.19
N LEU A 57 -16.53 -18.87 7.29
CA LEU A 57 -17.01 -20.24 7.48
C LEU A 57 -15.99 -21.00 8.34
N VAL A 58 -16.32 -21.18 9.61
CA VAL A 58 -15.40 -21.77 10.60
C VAL A 58 -15.69 -23.25 10.91
N GLY A 59 -16.82 -23.77 10.40
CA GLY A 59 -17.22 -25.17 10.57
C GLY A 59 -18.60 -25.48 9.99
N LEU A 60 -18.98 -26.75 10.08
CA LEU A 60 -20.27 -27.28 9.64
C LEU A 60 -21.05 -27.83 10.82
N VAL A 61 -22.37 -27.70 10.78
CA VAL A 61 -23.29 -28.18 11.83
C VAL A 61 -24.12 -29.33 11.26
N PHE A 62 -24.04 -30.49 11.88
CA PHE A 62 -24.72 -31.71 11.48
C PHE A 62 -25.71 -32.15 12.56
N LYS A 63 -26.82 -32.76 12.14
CA LYS A 63 -27.77 -33.40 13.05
C LYS A 63 -27.59 -34.92 12.94
N THR A 64 -26.99 -35.51 13.97
CA THR A 64 -26.76 -36.95 14.05
C THR A 64 -27.67 -37.53 15.13
N GLY A 65 -28.83 -38.05 14.70
CA GLY A 65 -29.87 -38.56 15.61
C GLY A 65 -30.48 -37.45 16.48
N TYR A 66 -30.31 -37.59 17.81
CA TYR A 66 -30.75 -36.62 18.82
C TYR A 66 -29.71 -35.54 19.16
N LYS A 67 -28.48 -35.66 18.64
CA LYS A 67 -27.39 -34.72 18.95
C LYS A 67 -27.08 -33.83 17.74
N VAL A 68 -26.58 -32.64 18.03
CA VAL A 68 -26.02 -31.73 17.04
C VAL A 68 -24.50 -31.79 17.17
N GLU A 69 -23.82 -32.09 16.07
CA GLU A 69 -22.37 -32.18 15.98
C GLU A 69 -21.84 -30.99 15.17
N ILE A 70 -20.72 -30.43 15.60
CA ILE A 70 -20.08 -29.29 14.95
C ILE A 70 -18.67 -29.70 14.56
N GLU A 71 -18.40 -29.76 13.26
CA GLU A 71 -17.06 -30.03 12.73
C GLU A 71 -16.37 -28.71 12.40
N LEU A 72 -15.26 -28.43 13.07
CA LEU A 72 -14.51 -27.17 12.91
C LEU A 72 -13.35 -27.34 11.95
N PHE A 73 -13.19 -26.38 11.04
CA PHE A 73 -12.03 -26.31 10.15
C PHE A 73 -10.80 -25.76 10.87
N GLU A 74 -11.01 -24.84 11.82
CA GLU A 74 -9.96 -24.28 12.68
C GLU A 74 -10.29 -24.40 14.17
N LYS A 75 -9.25 -24.65 14.98
CA LYS A 75 -9.34 -24.73 16.44
C LYS A 75 -9.50 -23.36 17.13
N SER A 76 -9.30 -22.26 16.40
CA SER A 76 -9.36 -20.89 16.91
C SER A 76 -10.73 -20.55 17.51
N VAL A 77 -11.80 -21.13 16.97
CA VAL A 77 -13.19 -20.85 17.34
C VAL A 77 -13.73 -21.79 18.43
N THR A 78 -13.03 -22.89 18.73
CA THR A 78 -13.45 -23.90 19.73
C THR A 78 -13.76 -23.26 21.09
N ARG A 79 -12.89 -22.36 21.56
CA ARG A 79 -13.07 -21.66 22.85
C ARG A 79 -14.31 -20.77 22.88
N GLN A 80 -14.74 -20.24 21.75
CA GLN A 80 -15.93 -19.38 21.65
C GLN A 80 -17.21 -20.23 21.67
N LEU A 81 -17.18 -21.37 20.98
CA LEU A 81 -18.27 -22.35 20.95
C LEU A 81 -18.47 -23.03 22.31
N GLU A 82 -17.39 -23.46 22.97
CA GLU A 82 -17.44 -24.04 24.33
C GLU A 82 -18.01 -23.07 25.36
N LYS A 83 -17.73 -21.77 25.20
CA LYS A 83 -18.27 -20.71 26.06
C LYS A 83 -19.73 -20.34 25.72
N GLY A 84 -20.35 -21.02 24.77
CA GLY A 84 -21.73 -20.73 24.34
C GLY A 84 -21.88 -19.39 23.62
N LYS A 85 -20.80 -18.80 23.10
CA LYS A 85 -20.84 -17.50 22.40
C LYS A 85 -21.25 -17.66 20.93
N PHE A 86 -22.46 -18.13 20.69
CA PHE A 86 -23.02 -18.23 19.34
C PHE A 86 -24.48 -17.77 19.31
N SER A 87 -24.94 -17.39 18.12
CA SER A 87 -26.32 -16.98 17.86
C SER A 87 -26.92 -17.90 16.80
N ILE A 88 -28.11 -18.45 17.09
CA ILE A 88 -28.88 -19.23 16.12
C ILE A 88 -29.85 -18.27 15.43
N LYS A 89 -29.71 -18.09 14.13
CA LYS A 89 -30.69 -17.40 13.29
C LYS A 89 -31.34 -18.42 12.36
N ALA A 90 -32.58 -18.79 12.66
CA ALA A 90 -33.44 -19.55 11.74
C ALA A 90 -34.25 -18.55 10.89
N LYS A 91 -34.57 -18.93 9.65
CA LYS A 91 -35.43 -18.17 8.75
C LYS A 91 -36.85 -18.72 8.78
#